data_AF-A0A9E5HQH6-F1
#
_entry.id   AF-A0A9E5HQH6-F1
#
_cell.length_a   1.000
_cell.length_b   1.000
_cell.length_c   1.000
_cell.angle_alpha   90.00
_cell.angle_beta   90.00
_cell.angle_gamma   90.00
#
_symmetry.space_group_name_H-M   'P 1'
#
loop_
_entity.id
_entity.type
_entity.pdbx_description
1 polymer ?
#
loop_
_entity_poly.entity_id
_entity_poly.type
_entity_poly.pdbx_seq_one_letter_code
_entity_poly.pdbx_strand_id
1 'polypeptide(L)' 'MPEVAINIGDKKFTVTCQPGEESALEFAAGLLNDEASYLISQIGQLSEQKLLLMSALMLA' A
#
# COMPACT_ATOMS: atom_id res chain seq x y z
N MET A 1 -20.24 -5.75 -3.89
CA MET A 1 -18.77 -5.64 -3.94
C MET A 1 -18.36 -4.93 -2.66
N PRO A 2 -17.66 -5.59 -1.74
CA PRO A 2 -17.19 -4.96 -0.51
C PRO A 2 -16.13 -3.89 -0.84
N GLU A 3 -16.19 -2.78 -0.11
CA GLU A 3 -15.16 -1.74 -0.10
C GLU A 3 -14.31 -1.94 1.15
N VAL A 4 -13.01 -2.07 0.96
CA VAL A 4 -12.06 -2.23 2.06
C VAL A 4 -11.20 -0.98 2.13
N ALA A 5 -11.18 -0.36 3.31
CA ALA A 5 -10.31 0.77 3.59
C ALA A 5 -8.99 0.25 4.15
N ILE A 6 -7.89 0.50 3.42
CA ILE A 6 -6.54 0.12 3.80
C ILE A 6 -5.70 1.37 4.08
N ASN A 7 -4.72 1.25 4.98
CA ASN A 7 -3.77 2.31 5.28
C ASN A 7 -2.40 1.93 4.74
N ILE A 8 -1.74 2.84 4.03
CA ILE A 8 -0.36 2.70 3.56
C ILE A 8 0.38 3.98 3.92
N GLY A 9 1.30 3.89 4.90
CA GLY A 9 1.90 5.05 5.55
C GLY A 9 0.86 5.92 6.26
N ASP A 10 0.90 7.23 6.02
CA ASP A 10 -0.06 8.20 6.58
C ASP A 10 -1.35 8.35 5.75
N LYS A 11 -1.62 7.44 4.80
CA LYS A 11 -2.69 7.60 3.82
C LYS A 11 -3.70 6.47 3.83
N LYS A 12 -4.96 6.86 3.68
CA LYS A 12 -6.13 5.98 3.55
C LYS A 12 -6.45 5.75 2.08
N PHE A 13 -6.56 4.50 1.67
CA PHE A 13 -6.99 4.08 0.35
C PHE A 13 -8.24 3.21 0.48
N THR A 14 -9.26 3.47 -0.32
CA THR A 14 -10.45 2.62 -0.41
C THR A 14 -10.36 1.82 -1.68
N VAL A 15 -10.32 0.50 -1.55
CA VAL A 15 -10.19 -0.42 -2.69
C VAL A 15 -11.42 -1.33 -2.72
N THR A 16 -12.02 -1.46 -3.91
CA THR A 16 -13.09 -2.41 -4.17
C THR A 16 -12.46 -3.77 -4.48
N CYS A 17 -12.80 -4.79 -3.69
CA CYS A 17 -12.33 -6.15 -3.90
C CYS A 17 -13.48 -7.12 -4.17
N GLN A 18 -13.16 -8.31 -4.67
CA GLN A 18 -14.15 -9.37 -4.83
C GLN A 18 -14.44 -10.03 -3.47
N PRO A 19 -15.65 -10.59 -3.28
CA PRO A 19 -15.99 -11.32 -2.06
C PRO A 19 -15.01 -12.49 -1.85
N GLY A 20 -14.31 -12.51 -0.72
CA GLY A 20 -13.29 -13.52 -0.40
C GLY A 20 -11.83 -13.09 -0.65
N GLU A 21 -11.59 -11.94 -1.28
CA GLU A 21 -10.24 -11.38 -1.45
C GLU A 21 -9.82 -10.41 -0.33
N GLU A 22 -10.69 -10.14 0.63
CA GLU A 22 -10.46 -9.17 1.72
C GLU A 22 -9.17 -9.46 2.50
N SER A 23 -8.95 -10.71 2.94
CA SER A 23 -7.74 -11.08 3.67
C SER A 23 -6.46 -11.00 2.83
N ALA A 24 -6.55 -11.29 1.52
CA ALA A 24 -5.40 -11.17 0.63
C ALA A 24 -5.04 -9.70 0.41
N LEU A 25 -6.06 -8.85 0.28
CA LEU A 25 -5.91 -7.40 0.15
C LEU A 25 -5.33 -6.78 1.44
N GLU A 26 -5.82 -7.19 2.62
CA GLU A 26 -5.28 -6.75 3.91
C GLU A 26 -3.82 -7.17 4.08
N PHE A 27 -3.47 -8.40 3.70
CA PHE A 27 -2.09 -8.88 3.75
C PHE A 27 -1.16 -8.11 2.81
N ALA A 28 -1.59 -7.89 1.56
CA ALA A 28 -0.84 -7.10 0.58
C ALA A 28 -0.68 -5.64 1.03
N ALA A 29 -1.74 -5.06 1.62
CA ALA A 29 -1.70 -3.72 2.17
C ALA A 29 -0.70 -3.59 3.33
N GLY A 30 -0.62 -4.60 4.21
CA GLY A 30 0.38 -4.66 5.27
C GLY A 30 1.81 -4.64 4.73
N LEU A 31 2.11 -5.47 3.73
CA LEU A 31 3.43 -5.50 3.08
C LEU A 31 3.79 -4.15 2.43
N LEU A 32 2.83 -3.54 1.73
CA LEU A 32 3.01 -2.21 1.14
C LEU A 32 3.22 -1.12 2.19
N ASN A 33 2.51 -1.21 3.32
CA ASN A 33 2.63 -0.27 4.42
C ASN A 33 4.00 -0.35 5.12
N ASP A 34 4.52 -1.56 5.32
CA ASP A 34 5.83 -1.78 5.91
C ASP A 34 6.94 -1.25 5.00
N GLU A 35 6.86 -1.51 3.70
CA GLU A 35 7.81 -1.00 2.71
C GLU A 35 7.74 0.53 2.60
N ALA A 36 6.52 1.09 2.58
CA ALA A 36 6.32 2.54 2.56
C ALA A 36 6.88 3.21 3.83
N SER A 37 6.65 2.62 5.00
CA SER A 37 7.18 3.12 6.28
C SER A 37 8.70 3.07 6.32
N TYR A 38 9.29 1.99 5.82
CA TYR A 38 10.75 1.84 5.69
C TYR A 38 11.33 2.91 4.75
N LEU A 39 10.73 3.12 3.58
CA LEU A 39 11.16 4.14 2.61
C LEU A 39 11.02 5.57 3.16
N ILE A 40 9.94 5.88 3.88
CA ILE A 40 9.76 7.18 4.56
C ILE A 40 10.87 7.39 5.61
N SER A 41 11.22 6.34 6.37
CA SER A 41 12.24 6.42 7.42
C SER A 41 13.66 6.62 6.88
N GLN A 42 13.98 6.06 5.71
CA GLN A 42 15.33 6.08 5.12
C GLN A 42 15.58 7.29 4.22
N ILE A 43 14.56 7.81 3.53
CA ILE A 43 14.77 8.78 2.43
C ILE A 43 14.28 10.20 2.76
N GLY A 44 13.50 10.40 3.84
CA GLY A 44 12.83 11.67 4.10
C GLY A 44 11.70 11.93 3.09
N GLN A 45 11.35 13.20 2.82
CA GLN A 45 10.23 13.55 1.93
C GLN A 45 10.48 13.16 0.46
N LEU A 46 10.14 11.93 0.09
CA LEU A 46 9.99 11.52 -1.30
C LEU A 46 8.58 11.89 -1.80
N SER A 47 8.48 12.46 -3.00
CA SER A 47 7.17 12.69 -3.63
C SER A 47 6.45 11.37 -3.86
N GLU A 48 5.27 11.25 -3.29
CA GLU A 48 4.38 10.08 -3.21
C GLU A 48 4.27 9.23 -4.49
N GLN A 49 4.28 9.85 -5.67
CA GLN A 49 4.19 9.15 -6.96
C GLN A 49 5.43 8.29 -7.25
N LYS A 50 6.61 8.69 -6.78
CA LYS A 50 7.86 7.94 -6.98
C LYS A 50 7.91 6.71 -6.09
N LEU A 51 7.35 6.81 -4.88
CA LEU A 51 7.31 5.70 -3.92
C LEU A 51 6.36 4.60 -4.41
N LEU A 52 5.14 4.95 -4.82
CA LEU A 52 4.19 4.02 -5.44
C LEU A 52 4.74 3.36 -6.72
N LEU A 53 5.41 4.14 -7.58
CA LEU A 53 6.01 3.61 -8.81
C LEU A 53 7.15 2.61 -8.51
N MET A 54 8.00 2.91 -7.51
CA MET A 54 9.10 2.02 -7.11
C MET A 54 8.62 0.75 -6.42
N SER A 55 7.61 0.83 -5.54
CA SER A 55 7.00 -0.35 -4.93
C SER A 55 6.32 -1.25 -5.96
N ALA A 56 5.63 -0.68 -6.94
CA ALA A 56 5.04 -1.45 -8.04
C ALA A 56 6.09 -2.13 -8.93
N LEU A 57 7.24 -1.48 -9.18
CA LEU A 57 8.34 -2.03 -9.97
C LEU A 57 9.12 -3.16 -9.27
N MET A 58 9.14 -3.19 -7.94
CA MET A 58 9.78 -4.28 -7.18
C MET A 58 8.88 -5.51 -6.97
N LEU A 59 7.57 -5.37 -7.19
CA LEU A 59 6.57 -6.45 -7.11
C LEU A 59 6.24 -7.09 -8.48
N ALA A 60 6.82 -6.58 -9.56
CA ALA A 60 6.67 -7.10 -10.93
C ALA A 60 7.79 -8.05 -11.34
#